data_AF-A0A7C1ZS96-F1
#
_entry.id   AF-A0A7C1ZS96-F1
#
_cell.length_a   1.000
_cell.length_b   1.000
_cell.length_c   1.000
_cell.angle_alpha   90.00
_cell.angle_beta   90.00
_cell.angle_gamma   90.00
#
_symmetry.space_group_name_H-M   'P 1'
#
loop_
_entity.id
_entity.type
_entity.pdbx_description
1 polymer ?
#
loop_
_entity_poly.entity_id
_entity_poly.type
_entity_poly.pdbx_seq_one_letter_code
_entity_poly.pdbx_strand_id
1 'polypeptide(L)'
;MYQDTYIEYWGDIFVFARIIEFGITFERFLKDPWKHLMSCGQESAPEAIAEGILPLLPAQAEVARRVRESEQRVLMSIESDKGASHHGNIVVPLVRVAH
;
A
#
# COMPACT_ATOMS: atom_id res chain seq x y z
N MET A 1 16.24 -23.03 14.10
CA MET A 1 14.89 -23.54 13.86
C MET A 1 13.97 -22.34 13.83
N TYR A 2 13.17 -22.18 12.77
CA TYR A 2 12.05 -21.25 12.87
C TYR A 2 11.09 -21.82 13.90
N GLN A 3 10.63 -21.00 14.85
CA GLN A 3 9.56 -21.40 15.76
C GLN A 3 8.31 -21.69 14.92
N ASP A 4 7.56 -22.74 15.22
CA ASP A 4 6.33 -23.10 14.49
C ASP A 4 5.41 -21.88 14.31
N THR A 5 5.30 -21.04 15.33
CA THR A 5 4.52 -19.79 15.30
C THR A 5 4.97 -18.79 14.23
N TYR A 6 6.26 -18.74 13.89
CA TYR A 6 6.78 -17.87 12.82
C TYR A 6 6.38 -18.40 11.44
N ILE A 7 6.51 -19.71 11.22
CA ILE A 7 6.12 -20.34 9.95
C ILE A 7 4.61 -20.25 9.76
N GLU A 8 3.83 -20.48 10.81
CA GLU A 8 2.36 -20.35 10.77
C GLU A 8 1.94 -18.91 10.43
N TYR A 9 2.47 -17.93 11.16
CA TYR A 9 2.16 -16.51 10.92
C TYR A 9 2.45 -16.08 9.48
N TRP A 10 3.64 -16.39 8.98
CA TRP A 10 4.02 -16.04 7.60
C TRP A 10 3.33 -16.92 6.56
N GLY A 11 2.93 -18.14 6.92
CA GLY A 11 2.12 -19.04 6.11
C GLY A 11 0.75 -18.47 5.85
N ASP A 12 0.07 -17.98 6.89
CA ASP A 12 -1.23 -17.33 6.76
C ASP A 12 -1.13 -16.10 5.86
N ILE A 13 -0.14 -15.24 6.10
CA ILE A 13 0.10 -14.06 5.25
C ILE A 13 0.35 -14.47 3.79
N PHE A 14 1.17 -15.50 3.54
CA PHE A 14 1.47 -15.97 2.19
C PHE A 14 0.23 -16.44 1.44
N VAL A 15 -0.66 -17.18 2.13
CA VAL A 15 -1.91 -17.69 1.57
C VAL A 15 -2.90 -16.55 1.34
N PHE A 16 -3.16 -15.73 2.36
CA PHE A 16 -4.16 -14.67 2.28
C PHE A 16 -3.77 -13.55 1.31
N ALA A 17 -2.49 -13.17 1.25
CA ALA A 17 -1.98 -12.19 0.27
C ALA A 17 -1.74 -12.80 -1.13
N ARG A 18 -2.04 -14.10 -1.31
CA ARG A 18 -1.93 -14.84 -2.59
C ARG A 18 -0.55 -14.66 -3.26
N ILE A 19 0.50 -14.71 -2.44
CA ILE A 19 1.89 -14.42 -2.87
C ILE A 19 2.37 -15.38 -3.97
N ILE A 20 1.84 -16.60 -4.00
CA ILE A 20 2.14 -17.59 -5.04
C ILE A 20 1.78 -17.11 -6.46
N GLU A 21 0.78 -16.24 -6.60
CA GLU A 21 0.37 -15.70 -7.91
C GLU A 21 1.35 -14.67 -8.48
N PHE A 22 2.21 -14.13 -7.63
CA PHE A 22 3.35 -13.31 -8.06
C PHE A 22 4.57 -14.18 -8.44
N GLY A 23 4.44 -15.51 -8.47
CA GLY A 23 5.51 -16.43 -8.84
C GLY A 23 6.58 -16.62 -7.75
N ILE A 24 6.26 -16.28 -6.50
CA ILE A 24 7.17 -16.42 -5.36
C ILE A 24 6.79 -17.68 -4.59
N THR A 25 7.73 -18.62 -4.42
CA THR A 25 7.51 -19.83 -3.60
C THR A 25 7.56 -19.49 -2.12
N PHE A 26 6.91 -20.30 -1.29
CA PHE A 26 6.90 -20.09 0.17
C PHE A 26 8.31 -20.10 0.78
N GLU A 27 9.17 -21.03 0.34
CA GLU A 27 10.58 -21.07 0.79
C GLU A 27 11.35 -19.80 0.44
N ARG A 28 11.07 -19.20 -0.72
CA ARG A 28 11.72 -17.94 -1.14
C ARG A 28 11.16 -16.77 -0.36
N PHE A 29 9.85 -16.76 -0.12
CA PHE A 29 9.16 -15.77 0.70
C PHE A 29 9.73 -15.74 2.13
N LEU A 30 9.88 -16.89 2.79
CA LEU A 30 10.41 -16.97 4.16
C LEU A 30 11.85 -16.47 4.33
N LYS A 31 12.63 -16.33 3.25
CA LYS A 31 13.97 -15.74 3.35
C LYS A 31 13.92 -14.25 3.65
N ASP A 32 12.91 -13.55 3.14
CA ASP A 32 12.75 -12.10 3.31
C ASP A 32 11.28 -11.68 3.06
N PRO A 33 10.36 -12.00 3.99
CA PRO A 33 8.93 -11.89 3.74
C PRO A 33 8.48 -10.44 3.55
N TRP A 34 9.02 -9.50 4.33
CA TRP A 34 8.71 -8.07 4.22
C TRP A 34 9.12 -7.48 2.87
N LYS A 35 10.30 -7.82 2.36
CA LYS A 35 10.75 -7.38 1.03
C LYS A 35 9.82 -7.86 -0.08
N HIS A 36 9.36 -9.11 0.02
CA HIS A 36 8.43 -9.67 -0.96
C HIS A 36 7.05 -9.01 -0.88
N LEU A 37 6.52 -8.76 0.33
CA LEU A 37 5.26 -8.03 0.49
C LEU A 37 5.30 -6.63 -0.12
N MET A 38 6.34 -5.84 0.18
CA MET A 38 6.50 -4.50 -0.39
C MET A 38 6.60 -4.54 -1.92
N SER A 39 7.35 -5.50 -2.48
CA SER A 39 7.46 -5.66 -3.93
C SER A 39 6.13 -6.00 -4.59
N CYS A 40 5.24 -6.70 -3.88
CA CYS A 40 3.91 -7.09 -4.35
C CYS A 40 2.82 -6.05 -4.04
N GLY A 41 3.11 -4.97 -3.31
CA GLY A 41 2.10 -4.01 -2.84
C GLY A 41 1.20 -4.56 -1.72
N GLN A 42 1.69 -5.55 -0.97
CA GLN A 42 0.99 -6.28 0.09
C GLN A 42 1.54 -5.96 1.49
N GLU A 43 2.23 -4.84 1.64
CA GLU A 43 2.84 -4.45 2.93
C GLU A 43 1.83 -4.28 4.07
N SER A 44 0.55 -4.05 3.74
CA SER A 44 -0.55 -3.94 4.72
C SER A 44 -1.21 -5.29 5.06
N ALA A 45 -0.78 -6.39 4.45
CA ALA A 45 -1.32 -7.72 4.72
C ALA A 45 -1.16 -8.17 6.20
N PRO A 46 -0.02 -7.91 6.87
CA PRO A 46 0.15 -8.26 8.27
C PRO A 46 -0.85 -7.52 9.18
N GLU A 47 -1.02 -6.21 9.00
CA GLU A 47 -1.96 -5.42 9.81
C GLU A 47 -3.41 -5.81 9.52
N ALA A 48 -3.77 -6.03 8.26
CA ALA A 48 -5.11 -6.45 7.88
C ALA A 48 -5.50 -7.75 8.59
N ILE A 49 -4.63 -8.77 8.57
CA ILE A 49 -4.90 -10.05 9.23
C ILE A 49 -4.99 -9.88 10.74
N ALA A 50 -4.14 -9.05 11.35
CA ALA A 50 -4.19 -8.75 12.79
C ALA A 50 -5.52 -8.09 13.21
N GLU A 51 -6.11 -7.26 12.33
CA GLU A 51 -7.43 -6.65 12.53
C GLU A 51 -8.60 -7.57 12.14
N GLY A 52 -8.33 -8.79 11.66
CA GLY A 52 -9.35 -9.73 11.18
C GLY A 52 -9.93 -9.36 9.80
N ILE A 53 -9.24 -8.49 9.06
CA ILE A 53 -9.58 -8.04 7.72
C ILE A 53 -8.78 -8.87 6.70
N LEU A 54 -9.42 -9.24 5.58
CA LEU A 54 -8.73 -9.93 4.50
C LEU A 54 -7.73 -8.98 3.78
N PRO A 55 -6.49 -9.44 3.50
CA PRO A 55 -5.52 -8.69 2.69
C PRO A 55 -6.07 -8.33 1.31
N LEU A 56 -5.41 -7.35 0.69
CA LEU A 56 -5.75 -6.91 -0.66
C LEU A 56 -5.64 -8.09 -1.64
N LEU A 57 -6.57 -8.19 -2.58
CA LEU A 57 -6.45 -9.12 -3.69
C LEU A 57 -5.29 -8.71 -4.61
N PRO A 58 -4.67 -9.63 -5.37
CA PRO A 58 -3.56 -9.32 -6.26
C PRO A 58 -3.81 -8.12 -7.20
N ALA A 59 -5.04 -8.01 -7.73
CA ALA A 59 -5.45 -6.88 -8.56
C ALA A 59 -5.49 -5.55 -7.78
N GLN A 60 -5.90 -5.58 -6.51
CA GLN A 60 -5.92 -4.40 -5.65
C GLN A 60 -4.51 -4.01 -5.20
N ALA A 61 -3.62 -4.98 -4.98
CA ALA A 61 -2.22 -4.74 -4.63
C ALA A 61 -1.45 -4.07 -5.78
N GLU A 62 -1.70 -4.48 -7.04
CA GLU A 62 -1.15 -3.79 -8.21
C GLU A 62 -1.68 -2.36 -8.34
N VAL A 63 -2.97 -2.13 -8.05
CA VAL A 63 -3.54 -0.77 -8.01
C VAL A 63 -2.89 0.06 -6.89
N ALA A 64 -2.76 -0.50 -5.69
CA ALA A 64 -2.11 0.17 -4.56
C ALA A 64 -0.66 0.55 -4.89
N ARG A 65 0.08 -0.35 -5.55
CA ARG A 65 1.44 -0.08 -6.03
C ARG A 65 1.47 1.10 -7.00
N ARG A 66 0.53 1.16 -7.95
CA ARG A 66 0.43 2.26 -8.92
C ARG A 66 0.05 3.59 -8.26
N VAL A 67 -0.90 3.57 -7.32
CA VAL A 67 -1.30 4.76 -6.57
C VAL A 67 -0.10 5.32 -5.82
N ARG A 68 0.64 4.47 -5.11
CA ARG A 68 1.83 4.87 -4.37
C ARG A 68 2.92 5.47 -5.27
N GLU A 69 3.16 4.86 -6.43
CA GLU A 69 4.10 5.39 -7.43
C GLU A 69 3.65 6.75 -7.97
N SER A 70 2.34 6.93 -8.20
CA SER A 70 1.79 8.22 -8.64
C SER A 70 1.86 9.30 -7.57
N GLU A 71 1.59 8.96 -6.31
CA GLU A 71 1.68 9.89 -5.18
C GLU A 71 3.11 10.37 -4.97
N GLN A 72 4.09 9.47 -5.14
CA GLN A 72 5.52 9.82 -5.06
C GLN A 72 5.93 10.80 -6.18
N ARG A 73 5.42 10.61 -7.41
CA ARG A 73 5.65 11.55 -8.51
C ARG A 73 4.98 12.91 -8.29
N VAL A 74 3.79 12.92 -7.69
CA VAL A 74 3.09 14.16 -7.33
C VAL A 74 3.89 14.92 -6.26
N LEU A 75 4.41 14.25 -5.23
CA LEU A 75 5.24 14.87 -4.20
C LEU A 75 6.50 15.53 -4.80
N MET A 76 7.20 14.82 -5.70
CA MET A 76 8.39 15.34 -6.40
C MET A 76 8.08 16.53 -7.33
N SER A 77 6.85 16.60 -7.85
CA SER A 77 6.41 17.73 -8.69
C SER A 77 6.08 18.97 -7.86
N ILE A 78 5.53 18.79 -6.65
CA ILE A 78 5.22 19.89 -5.72
C ILE A 78 6.49 20.51 -5.13
N GLU A 79 7.54 19.70 -4.90
CA GLU A 79 8.83 20.21 -4.39
C GLU A 79 9.61 21.04 -5.44
N SER A 80 9.40 20.79 -6.74
CA SER A 80 9.97 21.62 -7.81
C SER A 80 9.24 22.96 -8.02
N ASP A 81 8.00 23.08 -7.53
CA ASP A 81 7.15 24.27 -7.68
C ASP A 81 7.15 25.19 -6.44
N LYS A 82 8.03 24.97 -5.45
CA LYS A 82 8.20 25.93 -4.33
C LYS A 82 9.10 27.13 -4.67
N GLY A 83 9.29 27.42 -5.96
CA GLY A 83 9.97 28.60 -6.48
C GLY A 83 9.04 29.71 -7.02
N ALA A 84 7.71 29.52 -7.05
CA ALA A 84 6.79 30.51 -7.60
C ALA A 84 5.69 30.88 -6.60
N SER A 85 5.99 31.88 -5.78
CA SER A 85 5.00 32.69 -5.07
C SER A 85 3.95 33.21 -6.05
N HIS A 86 2.71 32.73 -5.96
CA HIS A 86 1.55 33.47 -6.45
C HIS A 86 0.42 33.40 -5.42
N HIS A 87 0.28 34.53 -4.74
CA HIS A 87 -0.83 34.95 -3.91
C HIS A 87 -2.15 34.91 -4.70
N GLY A 88 -2.91 33.82 -4.56
CA GLY A 88 -4.24 33.66 -5.16
C GLY A 88 -5.33 33.60 -4.08
N ASN A 89 -6.02 34.71 -3.86
CA ASN A 89 -7.18 34.80 -2.98
C ASN A 89 -8.27 33.78 -3.40
N ILE A 90 -8.53 32.78 -2.56
CA ILE A 90 -9.70 31.90 -2.72
C ILE A 90 -10.92 32.66 -2.22
N VAL A 91 -11.65 33.29 -3.13
CA VAL A 91 -13.01 33.77 -2.86
C VAL A 91 -13.96 32.58 -2.91
N VAL A 92 -14.38 32.10 -1.75
CA VAL A 92 -15.51 31.16 -1.62
C VAL A 92 -16.82 31.90 -1.90
N PRO A 93 -17.65 31.48 -2.88
CA PRO A 93 -18.97 32.06 -3.04
C PRO A 93 -19.91 31.51 -1.97
N LEU A 94 -20.29 32.37 -1.02
CA LEU A 94 -21.34 32.11 -0.05
C LEU A 94 -22.69 32.01 -0.79
N VAL A 95 -23.17 30.80 -1.05
CA VAL A 95 -24.53 30.58 -1.54
C VAL A 95 -25.49 30.78 -0.36
N ARG A 96 -26.19 31.92 -0.35
CA ARG A 96 -27.26 32.21 0.62
C ARG A 96 -28.58 31.64 0.08
N VAL A 97 -29.00 30.50 0.62
CA VAL A 97 -30.38 30.02 0.47
C VAL A 97 -31.27 30.82 1.42
N ALA A 98 -32.18 31.61 0.86
CA ALA A 98 -33.30 32.19 1.57
C ALA A 98 -34.52 31.27 1.37
N HIS A 99 -35.27 31.03 2.44
CA HIS A 99 -36.60 30.44 2.38
C HIS A 99 -37.54 31.22 3.31
#